data_AF-A0A1E8VZ90-F1
#
_entry.id   AF-A0A1E8VZ90-F1
#
_cell.length_a   1.000
_cell.length_b   1.000
_cell.length_c   1.000
_cell.angle_alpha   90.00
_cell.angle_beta   90.00
_cell.angle_gamma   90.00
#
_symmetry.space_group_name_H-M   'P 1'
#
loop_
_entity.id
_entity.type
_entity.pdbx_description
1 polymer ?
#
loop_
_entity_poly.entity_id
_entity_poly.type
_entity_poly.pdbx_seq_one_letter_code
_entity_poly.pdbx_strand_id
1 'polypeptide(L)'
;MKWTSREIKYLEEHAGEGAEAIAKELKRSVDSVKCQAKRFGVSLRRSWTCPKCGMRVSKPLSSRTGWCAACTKEKRREFLAEQVRDLEEEVRRNEREDKERQRLYSRKSRVKKKLKNMTR
;
A
#
# COMPACT_ATOMS: atom_id res chain seq x y z
N MET A 1 -1.96 -30.04 34.98
CA MET A 1 -2.27 -30.76 33.73
C MET A 1 -0.99 -30.97 32.93
N LYS A 2 -0.82 -32.14 32.31
CA LYS A 2 0.28 -32.40 31.37
C LYS A 2 -0.15 -32.00 29.95
N TRP A 3 0.74 -31.36 29.20
CA TRP A 3 0.57 -31.13 27.76
C TRP A 3 0.92 -32.41 27.02
N THR A 4 0.10 -32.77 26.03
CA THR A 4 0.35 -33.91 25.14
C THR A 4 1.23 -33.48 23.97
N SER A 5 1.91 -34.44 23.33
CA SER A 5 2.72 -34.18 22.14
C SER A 5 1.90 -33.57 20.99
N ARG A 6 0.61 -33.91 20.88
CA ARG A 6 -0.30 -33.32 19.88
C ARG A 6 -0.53 -31.83 20.13
N GLU A 7 -0.70 -31.45 21.38
CA GLU A 7 -0.93 -30.05 21.77
C GLU A 7 0.35 -29.21 21.62
N ILE A 8 1.52 -29.81 21.86
CA ILE A 8 2.81 -29.18 21.61
C ILE A 8 3.01 -28.98 20.10
N LYS A 9 2.74 -30.00 19.29
CA LYS A 9 2.79 -29.88 17.82
C LYS A 9 1.83 -28.80 17.31
N TYR A 10 0.61 -28.76 17.84
CA TYR A 10 -0.36 -27.72 17.50
C TYR A 10 0.14 -26.32 17.86
N LEU A 11 0.75 -26.15 19.04
CA LEU A 11 1.35 -24.89 19.50
C LEU A 11 2.44 -24.40 18.55
N GLU A 12 3.30 -25.30 18.05
CA GLU A 12 4.38 -24.99 17.11
C GLU A 12 3.85 -24.59 15.73
N GLU A 13 2.91 -25.36 15.19
CA GLU A 13 2.33 -25.11 13.87
C GLU A 13 1.50 -23.81 13.82
N HIS A 14 0.81 -23.47 14.91
CA HIS A 14 -0.13 -22.34 14.98
C HIS A 14 0.42 -21.14 15.76
N ALA A 15 1.71 -21.13 16.11
CA ALA A 15 2.35 -20.07 16.89
C ALA A 15 2.08 -18.65 16.33
N GLY A 16 1.99 -18.54 15.01
CA GLY A 16 1.74 -17.30 14.29
C GLY A 16 0.32 -16.73 14.43
N GLU A 17 -0.65 -17.49 14.92
CA GLU A 17 -2.05 -17.03 15.09
C GLU A 17 -2.24 -16.21 16.36
N GLY A 18 -1.38 -16.47 17.36
CA GLY A 18 -1.37 -15.83 18.67
C GLY A 18 -1.94 -16.71 19.79
N ALA A 19 -1.59 -16.35 21.03
CA ALA A 19 -1.91 -17.14 22.22
C ALA A 19 -3.42 -17.37 22.42
N GLU A 20 -4.26 -16.39 22.07
CA GLU A 20 -5.72 -16.46 22.24
C GLU A 20 -6.37 -17.48 21.29
N ALA A 21 -5.94 -17.51 20.02
CA ALA A 21 -6.45 -18.45 19.03
C ALA A 21 -6.12 -19.89 19.43
N ILE A 22 -4.87 -20.13 19.83
CA ILE A 22 -4.39 -21.44 20.29
C ILE A 22 -5.12 -21.86 21.57
N ALA A 23 -5.31 -20.95 22.52
CA ALA A 23 -6.02 -21.21 23.77
C ALA A 23 -7.47 -21.63 23.52
N LYS A 24 -8.15 -20.96 22.58
CA LYS A 24 -9.52 -21.28 22.18
C LYS A 24 -9.63 -22.69 21.59
N GLU A 25 -8.74 -23.05 20.67
CA GLU A 25 -8.78 -24.37 20.03
C GLU A 25 -8.45 -25.50 21.02
N LEU A 26 -7.38 -25.32 21.81
CA LEU A 26 -6.95 -26.33 22.78
C LEU A 26 -7.79 -26.35 24.07
N LYS A 27 -8.83 -25.50 24.16
CA LYS A 27 -9.69 -25.31 25.34
C LYS A 27 -8.87 -25.11 26.63
N ARG A 28 -7.80 -24.33 26.55
CA ARG A 28 -6.91 -23.99 27.68
C ARG A 28 -6.94 -22.50 27.98
N SER A 29 -6.44 -22.13 29.16
CA SER A 29 -6.22 -20.72 29.48
C SER A 29 -5.06 -20.15 28.65
N VAL A 30 -5.17 -18.86 28.30
CA VAL A 30 -4.14 -18.12 27.58
C VAL A 30 -2.80 -18.15 28.32
N ASP A 31 -2.82 -18.06 29.65
CA ASP A 31 -1.62 -18.11 30.48
C ASP A 31 -0.93 -19.48 30.43
N SER A 32 -1.70 -20.57 30.38
CA SER A 32 -1.12 -21.91 30.19
C SER A 32 -0.38 -22.01 28.86
N VAL A 33 -0.96 -21.47 27.79
CA VAL A 33 -0.34 -21.42 26.45
C VAL A 33 0.94 -20.57 26.47
N LYS A 34 0.92 -19.39 27.08
CA LYS A 34 2.11 -18.53 27.21
C LYS A 34 3.23 -19.19 28.00
N CYS A 35 2.92 -19.82 29.14
CA CYS A 35 3.89 -20.55 29.95
C CYS A 35 4.53 -21.71 29.17
N GLN A 36 3.70 -22.46 28.43
CA GLN A 36 4.20 -23.56 27.63
C GLN A 36 5.06 -23.08 26.46
N ALA A 37 4.63 -22.06 25.72
CA ALA A 37 5.41 -21.51 24.63
C ALA A 37 6.77 -20.99 25.11
N LYS A 38 6.82 -20.32 26.27
CA LYS A 38 8.08 -19.91 26.91
C LYS A 38 8.98 -21.11 27.23
N ARG A 39 8.41 -22.21 27.75
CA ARG A 39 9.16 -23.43 28.09
C ARG A 39 9.77 -24.12 26.86
N PHE A 40 9.10 -24.04 25.72
CA PHE A 40 9.53 -24.66 24.45
C PHE A 40 10.25 -23.68 23.51
N GLY A 41 10.43 -22.41 23.90
CA GLY A 41 11.10 -21.40 23.08
C GLY A 41 10.28 -20.94 21.86
N VAL A 42 8.97 -21.13 21.87
CA VAL A 42 8.06 -20.78 20.76
C VAL A 42 7.59 -19.34 20.90
N SER A 43 7.75 -18.53 19.85
CA SER A 43 7.24 -17.16 19.82
C SER A 43 5.77 -17.12 19.40
N LEU A 44 4.90 -16.61 20.28
CA LEU A 44 3.47 -16.45 20.01
C LEU A 44 3.13 -15.12 19.32
N ARG A 45 4.11 -14.48 18.68
CA ARG A 45 3.89 -13.20 18.01
C ARG A 45 3.05 -13.41 16.76
N ARG A 46 1.93 -12.69 16.67
CA ARG A 46 1.04 -12.78 15.52
C ARG A 46 1.77 -12.45 14.23
N SER A 47 1.56 -13.27 13.21
CA SER A 47 2.12 -13.10 11.89
C SER A 47 1.11 -13.53 10.82
N TRP A 48 1.22 -12.93 9.64
CA TRP A 48 0.32 -13.17 8.52
C TRP A 48 1.16 -13.47 7.29
N THR A 49 0.72 -14.41 6.46
CA THR A 49 1.36 -14.68 5.17
C THR A 49 0.65 -13.89 4.08
N CYS A 50 1.39 -13.07 3.35
CA CYS A 50 0.79 -12.32 2.25
C CYS A 50 0.47 -13.26 1.07
N PRO A 51 -0.78 -13.28 0.56
CA PRO A 51 -1.13 -14.16 -0.55
C PRO A 51 -0.52 -13.73 -1.89
N LYS A 52 -0.11 -12.46 -2.04
CA LYS A 52 0.49 -11.96 -3.28
C LYS A 52 1.96 -12.36 -3.42
N CYS A 53 2.76 -12.19 -2.35
CA CYS A 53 4.21 -12.37 -2.40
C CYS A 53 4.74 -13.51 -1.54
N GLY A 54 3.88 -14.20 -0.78
CA GLY A 54 4.27 -15.30 0.11
C GLY A 54 5.03 -14.87 1.37
N MET A 55 5.40 -13.59 1.52
CA MET A 55 6.15 -13.15 2.70
C MET A 55 5.33 -13.18 3.98
N ARG A 56 5.94 -13.70 5.05
CA ARG A 56 5.42 -13.63 6.41
C ARG A 56 5.69 -12.25 6.99
N VAL A 57 4.64 -11.56 7.41
CA VAL A 57 4.67 -10.20 7.96
C VAL A 57 4.12 -10.18 9.37
N SER A 58 4.66 -9.31 10.21
CA SER A 58 4.17 -9.15 11.60
C SER A 58 3.09 -8.10 11.76
N LYS A 59 2.77 -7.36 10.70
CA LYS A 59 1.66 -6.41 10.69
C LYS A 59 0.47 -7.09 9.99
N PRO A 60 -0.77 -6.81 10.42
CA PRO A 60 -1.95 -7.30 9.72
C PRO A 60 -1.92 -6.93 8.24
N LEU A 61 -2.49 -7.80 7.42
CA LEU A 61 -2.72 -7.49 6.01
C LEU A 61 -3.74 -6.36 5.90
N SER A 62 -3.63 -5.55 4.85
CA SER A 62 -4.55 -4.45 4.61
C SER A 62 -5.98 -4.98 4.46
N SER A 63 -6.94 -4.38 5.16
CA SER A 63 -8.36 -4.73 5.04
C SER A 63 -8.92 -4.46 3.64
N ARG A 64 -8.31 -3.56 2.87
CA ARG A 64 -8.77 -3.18 1.53
C ARG A 64 -8.25 -4.09 0.43
N THR A 65 -6.99 -4.52 0.51
CA THR A 65 -6.33 -5.31 -0.55
C THR A 65 -6.10 -6.76 -0.16
N GLY A 66 -6.19 -7.09 1.13
CA GLY A 66 -5.79 -8.40 1.65
C GLY A 66 -4.29 -8.66 1.57
N TRP A 67 -3.46 -7.65 1.31
CA TRP A 67 -2.02 -7.82 1.09
C TRP A 67 -1.17 -7.14 2.15
N CYS A 68 0.12 -7.48 2.18
CA CYS A 68 1.06 -6.79 3.03
C CYS A 68 1.23 -5.32 2.59
N ALA A 69 1.81 -4.51 3.49
CA ALA A 69 2.04 -3.09 3.24
C ALA A 69 2.87 -2.84 1.96
N ALA A 70 3.88 -3.66 1.70
CA ALA A 70 4.75 -3.52 0.52
C ALA A 70 3.97 -3.75 -0.78
N CYS A 71 3.24 -4.87 -0.89
CA CYS A 71 2.42 -5.19 -2.06
C CYS A 71 1.28 -4.19 -2.28
N THR A 72 0.71 -3.64 -1.20
CA THR A 72 -0.30 -2.58 -1.29
C THR A 72 0.30 -1.28 -1.81
N LYS A 73 1.50 -0.92 -1.32
CA LYS A 73 2.25 0.25 -1.79
C LYS A 73 2.66 0.12 -3.25
N GLU A 74 3.07 -1.06 -3.68
CA GLU A 74 3.39 -1.37 -5.08
C GLU A 74 2.21 -1.12 -6.01
N LYS A 75 1.03 -1.69 -5.71
CA LYS A 75 -0.19 -1.42 -6.49
C LYS A 75 -0.54 0.06 -6.51
N ARG A 76 -0.35 0.76 -5.39
CA ARG A 76 -0.60 2.20 -5.32
C ARG A 76 0.40 2.98 -6.18
N ARG A 77 1.67 2.57 -6.24
CA ARG A 77 2.70 3.19 -7.08
C ARG A 77 2.33 3.10 -8.55
N GLU A 78 1.87 1.95 -9.02
CA GLU A 78 1.44 1.76 -10.41
C GLU A 78 0.31 2.72 -10.78
N PHE A 79 -0.71 2.81 -9.92
CA PHE A 79 -1.83 3.74 -10.09
C PHE A 79 -1.40 5.21 -10.06
N LEU A 80 -0.45 5.58 -9.21
CA LEU A 80 0.09 6.94 -9.18
C LEU A 80 0.91 7.24 -10.43
N ALA A 81 1.68 6.27 -10.94
CA ALA A 81 2.47 6.46 -12.15
C ALA A 81 1.59 6.72 -13.38
N GLU A 82 0.42 6.08 -13.45
CA GLU A 82 -0.58 6.35 -14.49
C GLU A 82 -1.13 7.78 -14.40
N GLN A 83 -1.63 8.17 -13.23
CA GLN A 83 -2.12 9.55 -13.04
C GLN A 83 -1.07 10.62 -13.33
N VAL A 84 0.19 10.38 -12.95
CA VAL A 84 1.28 11.31 -13.26
C VAL A 84 1.45 11.47 -14.77
N ARG A 85 1.39 10.37 -15.55
CA ARG A 85 1.48 10.44 -17.02
C ARG A 85 0.35 11.27 -17.62
N ASP A 86 -0.87 11.06 -17.15
CA ASP A 86 -2.06 11.79 -17.63
C ASP A 86 -1.94 13.29 -17.35
N LEU A 87 -1.56 13.65 -16.11
CA LEU A 87 -1.36 15.04 -15.70
C LEU A 87 -0.23 15.71 -16.49
N GLU A 88 0.88 15.02 -16.71
CA GLU A 88 1.98 15.54 -17.52
C GLU A 88 1.56 15.79 -18.98
N GLU A 89 0.72 14.94 -19.55
CA GLU A 89 0.18 15.15 -20.89
C GLU A 89 -0.74 16.38 -20.96
N GLU A 90 -1.61 16.54 -19.97
CA GLU A 90 -2.47 17.71 -19.85
C GLU A 90 -1.67 19.00 -19.72
N VAL A 91 -0.64 19.00 -18.87
CA VAL A 91 0.29 20.14 -18.73
C VAL A 91 0.96 20.44 -20.08
N ARG A 92 1.53 19.44 -20.76
CA ARG A 92 2.16 19.62 -22.08
C ARG A 92 1.19 20.18 -23.13
N ARG A 93 -0.08 19.77 -23.11
CA ARG A 93 -1.12 20.30 -24.00
C ARG A 93 -1.38 21.77 -23.69
N ASN A 94 -1.60 22.11 -22.43
CA ASN A 94 -1.88 23.48 -22.00
C ASN A 94 -0.71 24.43 -22.30
N GLU A 95 0.52 23.99 -22.07
CA GLU A 95 1.71 24.80 -22.41
C GLU A 95 1.80 25.11 -23.91
N ARG A 96 1.41 24.17 -24.79
CA ARG A 96 1.40 24.40 -26.24
C ARG A 96 0.35 25.43 -26.63
N GLU A 97 -0.86 25.29 -26.09
CA GLU A 97 -1.96 26.23 -26.32
C GLU A 97 -1.64 27.63 -25.78
N ASP A 98 -1.04 27.73 -24.60
CA ASP A 98 -0.62 29.00 -24.00
C ASP A 98 0.45 29.70 -24.84
N LYS A 99 1.44 28.95 -25.34
CA LYS A 99 2.47 29.47 -26.25
C LYS A 99 1.85 30.00 -27.53
N GLU A 100 0.91 29.26 -28.13
CA GLU A 100 0.25 29.67 -29.38
C GLU A 100 -0.67 30.88 -29.17
N ARG A 101 -1.45 30.88 -28.08
CA ARG A 101 -2.25 32.04 -27.66
C ARG A 101 -1.38 33.28 -27.51
N GLN A 102 -0.22 33.16 -26.86
CA GLN A 102 0.69 34.28 -26.66
C GLN A 102 1.30 34.81 -27.97
N ARG A 103 1.60 33.91 -28.92
CA ARG A 103 2.03 34.29 -30.28
C ARG A 103 0.94 35.07 -31.01
N LEU A 104 -0.31 34.61 -30.94
CA LEU A 104 -1.45 35.30 -31.55
C LEU A 104 -1.70 36.67 -30.92
N TYR A 105 -1.63 36.80 -29.60
CA TYR A 105 -1.73 38.09 -28.90
C TYR A 105 -0.64 39.07 -29.34
N SER A 106 0.59 38.59 -29.44
CA SER A 106 1.72 39.39 -29.90
C SER A 106 1.51 39.87 -31.34
N ARG A 107 1.07 38.98 -32.24
CA ARG A 107 0.77 39.32 -33.65
C ARG A 107 -0.39 40.30 -33.76
N LYS A 108 -1.50 40.07 -33.06
CA LYS A 108 -2.67 40.96 -33.01
C LYS A 108 -2.29 42.36 -32.56
N SER A 109 -1.48 42.46 -31.50
CA SER A 109 -0.97 43.73 -30.99
C SER A 109 -0.16 44.49 -32.05
N ARG A 110 0.78 43.82 -32.73
CA ARG A 110 1.58 44.42 -33.82
C ARG A 110 0.71 44.91 -34.98
N VAL A 111 -0.29 44.12 -35.39
CA VAL A 111 -1.23 44.50 -36.47
C VAL A 111 -2.05 45.72 -36.06
N LYS A 112 -2.62 45.74 -34.84
CA LYS A 112 -3.35 46.90 -34.31
C LYS A 112 -2.49 48.17 -34.32
N LYS A 113 -1.22 48.06 -33.92
CA LYS A 113 -0.28 49.19 -33.94
C LYS A 113 -0.06 49.72 -35.36
N LYS A 114 0.13 48.84 -36.35
CA LYS A 114 0.26 49.23 -37.76
C LYS A 114 -0.99 49.93 -38.27
N LEU A 115 -2.18 49.38 -38.02
CA LEU A 115 -3.45 49.97 -38.42
C LEU A 115 -3.62 51.38 -37.84
N LYS A 116 -3.35 51.56 -36.54
CA LYS A 116 -3.42 52.87 -35.87
C LYS A 116 -2.49 53.90 -36.51
N ASN A 117 -1.29 53.48 -36.94
CA ASN A 117 -0.33 54.37 -37.59
C ASN A 117 -0.73 54.73 -39.03
N MET A 118 -1.53 53.90 -39.71
CA MET A 118 -2.02 54.18 -41.07
C MET A 118 -3.22 55.13 -41.09
N THR A 119 -4.00 55.15 -40.02
CA THR A 119 -5.19 56.02 -39.86
C THR A 119 -4.87 57.37 -39.21
N ARG A 120 -3.60 57.71 -39.04
CA ARG A 120 -3.12 58.92 -38.36
C ARG A 120 -2.37 59.79 -39.34
#